data_AF-A0A2N2AKX1-F1
#
_entry.id   AF-A0A2N2AKX1-F1
#
_cell.length_a   1.000
_cell.length_b   1.000
_cell.length_c   1.000
_cell.angle_alpha   90.00
_cell.angle_beta   90.00
_cell.angle_gamma   90.00
#
_symmetry.space_group_name_H-M   'P 1'
#
loop_
_entity.id
_entity.type
_entity.pdbx_description
1 polymer ?
#
loop_
_entity_poly.entity_id
_entity_poly.type
_entity_poly.pdbx_seq_one_letter_code
_entity_poly.pdbx_strand_id
1 'polypeptide(L)' 'MSPVQCFGCGLVAQDEIGGKRCLALKRIVGNNDRNQYWSCYYYLPVIVEDKPLTAFEHLLLKQAEIDRKK' A
#
# COMPACT_ATOMS: atom_id res chain seq x y z
N MET A 1 -0.84 13.42 23.23
CA MET A 1 -0.54 13.41 21.79
C MET A 1 -0.30 11.97 21.36
N SER A 2 -1.13 11.42 20.48
CA SER A 2 -0.96 10.05 19.97
C SER A 2 0.37 9.93 19.21
N PRO A 3 1.12 8.81 19.35
CA PRO A 3 2.39 8.64 18.67
C PRO A 3 2.20 8.73 17.15
N VAL A 4 3.07 9.48 16.48
CA VAL A 4 3.08 9.57 15.01
C VAL A 4 3.55 8.22 14.48
N GLN A 5 2.64 7.47 13.89
CA GLN A 5 2.91 6.18 13.26
C GLN A 5 2.96 6.35 11.74
N CYS A 6 3.80 5.56 11.06
CA CYS A 6 3.77 5.45 9.61
C CYS A 6 2.42 4.81 9.25
N PHE A 7 1.60 5.48 8.47
CA PHE A 7 0.23 5.04 8.24
C PHE A 7 0.12 3.71 7.48
N GLY A 8 1.13 3.38 6.67
CA GLY A 8 1.11 2.13 5.90
C GLY A 8 1.67 0.91 6.63
N CYS A 9 2.64 1.06 7.55
CA CYS A 9 3.27 -0.10 8.23
C CYS A 9 3.33 0.00 9.76
N GLY A 10 2.91 1.12 10.35
CA GLY A 10 2.98 1.38 11.79
C GLY A 10 4.39 1.64 12.34
N LEU A 11 5.45 1.30 11.59
CA LEU A 11 6.84 1.37 12.05
C LEU A 11 7.46 2.75 11.80
N VAL A 12 7.97 3.37 12.86
CA VAL A 12 8.66 4.67 12.80
C VAL A 12 9.96 4.57 13.59
N ALA A 13 11.02 5.09 13.00
CA ALA A 13 12.29 5.37 13.66
C ALA A 13 12.47 6.89 13.81
N GLN A 14 13.10 7.29 14.89
CA GLN A 14 13.47 8.68 15.13
C GLN A 14 14.94 8.87 14.75
N ASP A 15 15.23 9.87 13.93
CA ASP A 15 16.59 10.27 13.59
C ASP A 15 17.21 11.08 14.76
N GLU A 16 18.53 11.21 14.75
CA GLU A 16 19.32 11.92 15.79
C GLU A 16 18.90 13.39 15.97
N ILE A 17 18.28 13.99 14.95
CA ILE A 17 17.81 15.38 14.91
C ILE A 17 16.31 15.46 15.28
N GLY A 18 15.69 14.36 15.69
CA GLY A 18 14.27 14.30 16.07
C GLY A 18 13.29 14.20 14.88
N GLY A 19 13.80 14.07 13.65
CA GLY A 19 13.00 13.73 12.47
C GLY A 19 12.40 12.33 12.59
N LYS A 20 11.17 12.13 12.11
CA LYS A 20 10.51 10.81 12.11
C LYS A 20 10.56 10.22 10.70
N ARG A 21 11.08 9.00 10.59
CA ARG A 21 11.15 8.26 9.33
C ARG A 21 10.53 6.89 9.43
N CYS A 22 9.98 6.39 8.33
CA CYS A 22 9.49 5.02 8.23
C CYS A 22 10.69 4.06 8.29
N LEU A 23 10.69 3.13 9.24
CA LEU A 23 11.81 2.18 9.41
C LEU A 23 11.98 1.27 8.17
N ALA A 24 10.87 0.85 7.56
CA ALA A 24 10.88 -0.07 6.42
C ALA A 24 11.33 0.58 5.10
N LEU A 25 10.90 1.82 4.86
CA LEU A 25 11.14 2.53 3.58
C LEU A 25 12.19 3.63 3.67
N LYS A 26 12.72 3.91 4.87
CA LYS A 26 13.69 4.99 5.14
C LYS A 26 13.27 6.37 4.61
N ARG A 27 11.97 6.62 4.45
CA ARG A 27 11.40 7.91 4.02
C ARG A 27 10.94 8.73 5.21
N ILE A 28 10.96 10.06 5.07
CA ILE A 28 10.45 10.99 6.09
C ILE A 28 8.93 10.81 6.22
N VAL A 29 8.41 10.74 7.45
CA VAL A 29 6.98 10.69 7.75
C VAL A 29 6.55 12.09 8.16
N GLY A 30 5.90 12.82 7.25
CA GLY A 30 5.39 14.15 7.54
C GLY A 30 4.15 14.10 8.44
N ASN A 31 3.92 15.14 9.24
CA ASN A 31 2.68 15.24 10.03
C ASN A 31 1.40 15.30 9.15
N ASN A 32 1.54 15.68 7.88
CA ASN A 32 0.46 15.73 6.88
C ASN A 32 0.25 14.41 6.12
N ASP A 33 1.11 13.40 6.30
CA ASP A 33 0.99 12.10 5.62
C ASP A 33 -0.09 11.19 6.23
N ARG A 34 -0.84 11.69 7.21
CA ARG A 34 -1.90 10.95 7.93
C ARG A 34 -2.98 10.35 7.03
N ASN A 35 -3.10 10.82 5.78
CA ASN A 35 -4.15 10.37 4.84
C ASN A 35 -3.63 9.62 3.61
N GLN A 36 -2.32 9.41 3.45
CA GLN A 36 -1.76 8.77 2.25
C GLN A 36 -1.48 7.29 2.50
N TYR A 37 -2.52 6.46 2.54
CA TYR A 37 -2.44 4.99 2.67
C TYR A 37 -1.45 4.36 1.67
N TRP A 38 -1.31 4.95 0.48
CA TRP A 38 -0.52 4.43 -0.65
C TRP A 38 0.99 4.61 -0.48
N SER A 39 1.41 5.32 0.56
CA SER A 39 2.80 5.74 0.70
C SER A 39 3.70 4.66 1.33
N CYS A 40 3.15 3.49 1.70
CA CYS A 40 3.93 2.31 2.05
C CYS A 40 3.65 1.14 1.11
N TYR A 41 4.51 0.97 0.11
CA TYR A 41 4.42 -0.11 -0.89
C TYR A 41 4.43 -1.54 -0.32
N TYR A 42 4.80 -1.72 0.96
CA TYR A 42 4.81 -3.05 1.60
C TYR A 42 3.43 -3.58 1.97
N TYR A 43 2.43 -2.70 2.06
CA TYR A 43 1.04 -3.07 2.25
C TYR A 43 0.25 -2.49 1.08
N LEU A 44 0.19 -3.23 -0.03
CA LEU A 44 -0.90 -3.02 -0.98
C LEU A 44 -2.19 -3.11 -0.15
N PRO A 45 -3.08 -2.09 -0.19
CA PRO A 45 -4.37 -2.24 0.44
C PRO A 45 -5.02 -3.49 -0.13
N VAL A 46 -5.58 -4.33 0.74
CA VAL A 46 -6.36 -5.49 0.31
C VAL A 46 -7.44 -4.95 -0.63
N ILE A 47 -7.32 -5.27 -1.91
CA ILE A 47 -8.36 -4.97 -2.88
C ILE A 47 -9.52 -5.88 -2.48
N VAL A 48 -10.45 -5.33 -1.72
CA VAL A 48 -11.71 -6.00 -1.45
C VAL A 48 -12.50 -5.88 -2.75
N GLU A 49 -12.49 -6.94 -3.56
CA GLU A 49 -13.41 -7.01 -4.70
C GLU A 49 -14.82 -7.12 -4.12
N ASP A 50 -15.60 -6.04 -4.24
CA ASP A 50 -16.99 -5.95 -3.74
C ASP A 50 -17.91 -7.04 -4.33
N LYS A 51 -17.45 -7.75 -5.38
CA LYS A 51 -18.16 -8.86 -5.99
C LYS A 51 -17.18 -9.87 -6.61
N PRO A 52 -17.34 -11.18 -6.35
CA PRO A 52 -16.57 -12.19 -7.06
C PRO A 52 -16.90 -12.16 -8.56
N LEU A 53 -15.87 -12.35 -9.39
CA LEU A 53 -16.03 -12.44 -10.83
C LEU A 53 -17.00 -13.57 -11.21
N THR A 54 -17.89 -13.27 -12.15
CA THR A 54 -18.71 -14.30 -12.78
C THR A 54 -17.84 -15.21 -13.65
N ALA A 55 -18.32 -16.42 -13.95
CA ALA A 55 -17.60 -17.36 -14.81
C ALA A 55 -17.26 -16.75 -16.20
N PHE A 56 -18.12 -15.88 -16.71
CA PHE A 56 -17.91 -15.19 -17.99
C PHE A 56 -16.80 -14.13 -17.91
N GLU A 57 -16.81 -13.30 -16.85
CA GLU A 57 -15.75 -12.30 -16.64
C GLU A 57 -14.39 -12.96 -16.41
N HIS A 58 -14.37 -14.07 -15.68
CA HIS A 58 -13.16 -14.87 -15.48
C HIS A 58 -12.64 -15.44 -16.82
N LEU A 59 -13.53 -15.91 -17.69
CA LEU A 59 -13.17 -16.41 -19.01
C LEU A 59 -12.56 -15.30 -19.90
N LEU A 60 -13.15 -14.10 -19.90
CA LEU A 60 -12.62 -12.95 -20.64
C LEU A 60 -11.21 -12.56 -20.17
N LEU A 61 -11.01 -12.50 -18.86
CA LEU A 61 -9.69 -12.23 -18.26
C LEU A 61 -8.66 -13.26 -18.71
N LYS A 62 -9.02 -14.56 -18.68
CA LYS A 62 -8.10 -15.61 -19.11
C LYS A 62 -7.79 -15.59 -20.59
N GLN A 63 -8.75 -15.27 -21.45
CA GLN A 63 -8.49 -15.14 -22.88
C GLN A 63 -7.50 -14.00 -23.15
N ALA A 64 -7.69 -12.84 -22.52
CA ALA A 64 -6.78 -11.70 -22.65
C ALA A 64 -5.36 -12.00 -22.14
N GLU A 65 -5.21 -12.78 -21.06
CA GLU A 65 -3.89 -13.24 -20.58
C GLU A 65 -3.19 -14.13 -21.61
N ILE A 66 -3.93 -15.04 -22.26
CA ILE A 66 -3.40 -15.95 -23.28
C ILE A 66 -2.97 -15.16 -24.51
N ASP A 67 -3.79 -14.22 -24.97
CA ASP A 67 -3.53 -13.44 -26.17
C ASP A 67 -2.32 -12.52 -26.00
N ARG A 68 -2.08 -11.99 -24.78
CA ARG A 68 -0.87 -11.19 -24.47
C ARG A 68 0.43 -12.00 -24.43
N LYS A 69 0.34 -13.33 -24.29
CA LYS A 69 1.50 -14.22 -24.23
C LYS A 69 1.87 -14.82 -25.58
N LYS A 70 1.03 -14.66 -26.60
CA LYS A 70 1.31 -15.02 -27.99
C LYS A 70 2.03 -13.87 -28.70
#